data_AF-A0A4U8Z7Z9-F1
#
_entry.id   AF-A0A4U8Z7Z9-F1
#
_cell.length_a   1.000
_cell.length_b   1.000
_cell.length_c   1.000
_cell.angle_alpha   90.00
_cell.angle_beta   90.00
_cell.angle_gamma   90.00
#
_symmetry.space_group_name_H-M   'P 1'
#
loop_
_entity.id
_entity.type
_entity.pdbx_description
1 polymer ?
#
loop_
_entity_poly.entity_id
_entity_poly.type
_entity_poly.pdbx_seq_one_letter_code
_entity_poly.pdbx_strand_id
1 'polypeptide(L)'
;MERTPPPWRLDRQESTKTCLKYRRGKGEILIVSHGGRGWWDPTSDARGDVFDLVQRFDPSLNFGHVREILRAFAGLSPSFPLAERRREKSATSVTVAERYARRPRLRRRSAVWRYLAIERRLLQAVLDAAARADVLREGPHGSAWFAHRGGDSVVTHVDVRGPTYGSGANFRNQRNELMGSLSRLMQRELHSRFRARFCL
;
A
#
# COMPACT_ATOMS: atom_id res chain seq x y z
N MET A 1 29.91 24.16 3.36
CA MET A 1 29.84 24.05 1.88
C MET A 1 29.04 22.80 1.54
N GLU A 2 27.71 22.90 1.45
CA GLU A 2 26.87 21.77 1.02
C GLU A 2 27.08 21.54 -0.48
N ARG A 3 27.94 20.59 -0.81
CA ARG A 3 28.11 20.13 -2.18
C ARG A 3 26.93 19.23 -2.53
N THR A 4 25.97 19.78 -3.27
CA THR A 4 24.95 18.96 -3.92
C THR A 4 25.67 17.89 -4.76
N PRO A 5 25.33 16.60 -4.61
CA PRO A 5 25.95 15.55 -5.41
C PRO A 5 25.72 15.84 -6.90
N PRO A 6 26.68 15.46 -7.77
CA PRO A 6 26.56 15.70 -9.20
C PRO A 6 25.28 15.02 -9.72
N PRO A 7 24.68 15.53 -10.78
CA PRO A 7 23.44 14.97 -11.30
C PRO A 7 23.68 13.64 -12.04
N TRP A 8 22.66 12.79 -12.09
CA TRP A 8 22.69 11.56 -12.89
C TRP A 8 22.71 11.87 -14.39
N ARG A 9 23.56 11.18 -15.13
CA ARG A 9 23.69 11.31 -16.59
C ARG A 9 23.43 9.98 -17.28
N LEU A 10 22.63 10.02 -18.35
CA LEU A 10 22.41 8.85 -19.21
C LEU A 10 23.68 8.55 -20.00
N ASP A 11 24.22 7.35 -19.82
CA ASP A 11 25.27 6.80 -20.66
C ASP A 11 24.66 6.22 -21.93
N ARG A 12 24.63 7.04 -22.99
CA ARG A 12 24.03 6.63 -24.27
C ARG A 12 24.80 5.53 -24.98
N GLN A 13 26.11 5.41 -24.74
CA GLN A 13 26.95 4.41 -25.41
C GLN A 13 26.70 3.03 -24.84
N GLU A 14 26.53 2.93 -23.52
CA GLU A 14 26.27 1.66 -22.86
C GLU A 14 24.79 1.35 -22.61
N SER A 15 23.88 2.22 -23.06
CA SER A 15 22.43 1.99 -22.97
C SER A 15 21.90 1.27 -24.19
N THR A 16 20.94 0.39 -23.99
CA THR A 16 20.11 -0.22 -25.04
C THR A 16 18.66 0.22 -24.90
N LYS A 17 17.82 -0.09 -25.90
CA LYS A 17 16.39 0.28 -25.88
C LYS A 17 15.63 -0.24 -24.66
N THR A 18 16.06 -1.37 -24.07
CA THR A 18 15.39 -2.02 -22.93
C THR A 18 16.14 -1.86 -21.62
N CYS A 19 17.36 -1.31 -21.65
CA CYS A 19 18.27 -1.20 -20.52
C CYS A 19 19.02 0.14 -20.59
N LEU A 20 18.62 1.11 -19.76
CA LEU A 20 19.23 2.44 -19.72
C LEU A 20 20.21 2.50 -18.55
N LYS A 21 21.46 2.86 -18.83
CA LYS A 21 22.50 3.04 -17.81
C LYS A 21 22.66 4.52 -17.47
N TYR A 22 22.56 4.83 -16.19
CA TYR A 22 22.82 6.15 -15.65
C TYR A 22 24.06 6.11 -14.77
N ARG A 23 24.87 7.15 -14.84
CA ARG A 23 26.10 7.30 -14.06
C ARG A 23 26.07 8.60 -13.26
N ARG A 24 26.59 8.55 -12.03
CA ARG A 24 26.76 9.71 -11.16
C ARG A 24 28.09 9.62 -10.42
N GLY A 25 28.78 10.75 -10.30
CA GLY A 25 30.04 10.82 -9.54
C GLY A 25 31.07 9.78 -9.97
N LYS A 26 31.91 9.35 -9.01
CA LYS A 26 32.94 8.34 -9.24
C LYS A 26 32.41 6.97 -8.84
N GLY A 27 31.87 6.23 -9.82
CA GLY A 27 31.52 4.82 -9.66
C GLY A 27 30.06 4.51 -9.35
N GLU A 28 29.18 5.50 -9.17
CA GLU A 28 27.75 5.22 -9.00
C GLU A 28 27.11 4.93 -10.36
N ILE A 29 26.45 3.77 -10.45
CA ILE A 29 25.78 3.31 -11.66
C ILE A 29 24.37 2.91 -11.27
N LEU A 30 23.40 3.29 -12.10
CA LEU A 30 22.02 2.87 -11.97
C LEU A 30 21.53 2.35 -13.30
N ILE A 31 21.10 1.09 -13.31
CA ILE A 31 20.67 0.41 -14.53
C ILE A 31 19.17 0.25 -14.46
N VAL A 32 18.46 0.96 -15.34
CA VAL A 32 17.01 0.83 -15.52
C VAL A 32 16.75 -0.24 -16.56
N SER A 33 16.12 -1.34 -16.17
CA SER A 33 15.89 -2.52 -17.00
C SER A 33 14.39 -2.76 -17.27
N HIS A 34 14.09 -3.82 -18.03
CA HIS A 34 12.72 -4.25 -18.36
C HIS A 34 11.85 -3.15 -18.98
N GLY A 35 12.44 -2.28 -19.83
CA GLY A 35 11.71 -1.19 -20.46
C GLY A 35 11.24 -0.12 -19.47
N GLY A 36 12.00 0.11 -18.39
CA GLY A 36 11.63 1.08 -17.37
C GLY A 36 10.73 0.53 -16.27
N ARG A 37 10.69 -0.80 -16.07
CA ARG A 37 9.88 -1.42 -15.01
C ARG A 37 10.65 -1.71 -13.73
N GLY A 38 11.98 -1.76 -13.82
CA GLY A 38 12.83 -2.03 -12.68
C GLY A 38 14.15 -1.30 -12.81
N TRP A 39 14.84 -1.21 -11.69
CA TRP A 39 16.19 -0.71 -11.64
C TRP A 39 17.03 -1.56 -10.69
N TRP A 40 18.33 -1.54 -10.91
CA TRP A 40 19.31 -2.13 -10.00
C TRP A 40 20.63 -1.36 -10.09
N ASP A 41 21.42 -1.46 -9.03
CA ASP A 41 22.75 -0.87 -8.93
C ASP A 41 23.79 -2.00 -9.00
N PRO A 42 24.69 -2.02 -10.00
CA PRO A 42 25.69 -3.08 -10.14
C PRO A 42 26.79 -3.05 -9.09
N THR A 43 26.87 -1.99 -8.29
CA THR A 43 27.86 -1.83 -7.24
C THR A 43 27.33 -2.22 -5.86
N SER A 44 26.04 -2.59 -5.75
CA SER A 44 25.40 -3.05 -4.52
C SER A 44 24.31 -4.10 -4.81
N ASP A 45 23.62 -4.61 -3.77
CA ASP A 45 22.46 -5.51 -3.96
C ASP A 45 21.13 -4.73 -4.08
N ALA A 46 21.21 -3.41 -4.19
CA ALA A 46 20.03 -2.56 -4.20
C ALA A 46 19.35 -2.61 -5.58
N ARG A 47 18.07 -2.95 -5.56
CA ARG A 47 17.19 -3.10 -6.73
C ARG A 47 15.75 -2.82 -6.34
N GLY A 48 14.89 -2.58 -7.33
CA GLY A 48 13.47 -2.42 -7.07
C GLY A 48 12.70 -1.86 -8.24
N ASP A 49 11.50 -1.38 -7.95
CA ASP A 49 10.66 -0.65 -8.90
C ASP A 49 10.83 0.87 -8.76
N VAL A 50 10.03 1.64 -9.51
CA VAL A 50 10.09 3.11 -9.51
C VAL A 50 9.80 3.71 -8.13
N PHE A 51 9.00 3.07 -7.28
CA PHE A 51 8.69 3.55 -5.93
C PHE A 51 9.90 3.38 -5.01
N ASP A 52 10.57 2.24 -5.12
CA ASP A 52 11.81 1.96 -4.40
C ASP A 52 12.92 2.92 -4.82
N LEU A 53 12.95 3.31 -6.11
CA LEU A 53 13.92 4.27 -6.61
C LEU A 53 13.78 5.65 -5.96
N VAL A 54 12.54 6.15 -5.88
CA VAL A 54 12.27 7.47 -5.29
C VAL A 54 12.60 7.46 -3.80
N GLN A 55 12.24 6.40 -3.07
CA GLN A 55 12.62 6.22 -1.67
C GLN A 55 14.12 6.08 -1.48
N ARG A 56 14.83 5.48 -2.44
CA ARG A 56 16.30 5.43 -2.39
C ARG A 56 16.92 6.82 -2.51
N PHE A 57 16.36 7.70 -3.33
CA PHE A 57 16.84 9.08 -3.45
C PHE A 57 16.46 9.96 -2.27
N ASP A 58 15.31 9.70 -1.65
CA ASP A 58 14.86 10.38 -0.45
C ASP A 58 14.23 9.38 0.54
N PRO A 59 15.05 8.83 1.47
CA PRO A 59 14.59 7.84 2.44
C PRO A 59 13.56 8.37 3.45
N SER A 60 13.35 9.69 3.52
CA SER A 60 12.35 10.30 4.41
C SER A 60 10.93 10.17 3.88
N LEU A 61 10.76 9.81 2.61
CA LEU A 61 9.46 9.73 1.96
C LEU A 61 8.72 8.46 2.35
N ASN A 62 7.53 8.61 2.93
CA ASN A 62 6.58 7.52 3.02
C ASN A 62 5.97 7.23 1.63
N PHE A 63 5.34 6.06 1.50
CA PHE A 63 4.73 5.61 0.25
C PHE A 63 3.68 6.59 -0.33
N GLY A 64 2.99 7.36 0.52
CA GLY A 64 2.05 8.39 0.11
C GLY A 64 2.72 9.54 -0.64
N HIS A 65 3.84 10.05 -0.11
CA HIS A 65 4.63 11.09 -0.76
C HIS A 65 5.21 10.61 -2.10
N VAL A 66 5.71 9.37 -2.14
CA VAL A 66 6.23 8.77 -3.38
C VAL A 66 5.14 8.73 -4.46
N ARG A 67 3.91 8.33 -4.10
CA ARG A 67 2.77 8.32 -5.03
C ARG A 67 2.41 9.71 -5.54
N GLU A 68 2.48 10.73 -4.69
CA GLU A 68 2.21 12.12 -5.09
C GLU A 68 3.22 12.60 -6.14
N ILE A 69 4.51 12.36 -5.88
CA ILE A 69 5.60 12.69 -6.80
C ILE A 69 5.40 11.98 -8.15
N LEU A 70 5.21 10.66 -8.13
CA LEU A 70 5.10 9.87 -9.36
C LEU A 70 3.83 10.16 -10.18
N ARG A 71 2.72 10.52 -9.52
CA ARG A 71 1.49 10.94 -10.22
C ARG A 71 1.71 12.18 -11.06
N ALA A 72 2.37 13.20 -10.49
CA ALA A 72 2.72 14.41 -11.21
C ALA A 72 3.61 14.12 -12.43
N PHE A 73 4.58 13.19 -12.29
CA PHE A 73 5.45 12.79 -13.40
C PHE A 73 4.73 12.04 -14.52
N ALA A 74 3.73 11.22 -14.18
CA ALA A 74 2.97 10.47 -15.15
C ALA A 74 1.89 11.31 -15.86
N GLY A 75 1.73 12.58 -15.50
CA GLY A 75 0.62 13.41 -15.97
C GLY A 75 -0.74 12.93 -15.46
N LEU A 76 -0.73 12.08 -14.42
CA LEU A 76 -1.93 11.56 -13.80
C LEU A 76 -2.43 12.60 -12.81
N SER A 77 -3.49 13.31 -13.19
CA SER A 77 -4.29 14.03 -12.20
C SER A 77 -4.92 13.00 -11.27
N PRO A 78 -5.07 13.28 -9.97
CA PRO A 78 -5.87 12.44 -9.10
C PRO A 78 -7.32 12.46 -9.60
N SER A 79 -7.64 11.54 -10.50
CA SER A 79 -8.99 11.00 -10.63
C SER A 79 -9.19 10.21 -9.36
N PHE A 80 -9.72 10.88 -8.34
CA PHE A 80 -10.59 10.15 -7.47
C PHE A 80 -11.68 9.62 -8.40
N PRO A 81 -11.91 8.29 -8.48
CA PRO A 81 -13.28 7.86 -8.74
C PRO A 81 -14.14 8.69 -7.78
N LEU A 82 -15.38 9.00 -8.13
CA LEU A 82 -16.37 9.25 -7.09
C LEU A 82 -16.50 7.95 -6.27
N ALA A 83 -15.46 7.58 -5.52
CA ALA A 83 -15.48 6.68 -4.42
C ALA A 83 -16.35 7.43 -3.43
N GLU A 84 -17.63 7.05 -3.47
CA GLU A 84 -18.67 7.32 -2.49
C GLU A 84 -18.09 8.03 -1.29
N ARG A 85 -18.30 9.35 -1.25
CA ARG A 85 -18.20 10.20 -0.07
C ARG A 85 -16.98 9.89 0.80
N ARG A 86 -16.10 10.91 0.92
CA ARG A 86 -15.69 11.36 2.26
C ARG A 86 -16.86 11.05 3.18
N ARG A 87 -16.74 10.05 4.07
CA ARG A 87 -17.72 9.87 5.14
C ARG A 87 -17.63 11.20 5.88
N GLU A 88 -18.44 12.17 5.45
CA GLU A 88 -19.15 13.05 6.35
C GLU A 88 -19.48 12.12 7.50
N LYS A 89 -18.86 12.39 8.64
CA LYS A 89 -19.21 11.71 9.88
C LYS A 89 -20.72 11.86 9.94
N SER A 90 -21.44 10.83 9.49
CA SER A 90 -22.87 10.70 9.71
C SER A 90 -23.04 11.06 11.16
N ALA A 91 -23.94 12.00 11.45
CA ALA A 91 -24.10 12.71 12.71
C ALA A 91 -24.57 11.80 13.86
N THR A 92 -23.87 10.69 14.03
CA THR A 92 -23.91 9.61 15.01
C THR A 92 -22.73 8.71 14.65
N SER A 93 -21.51 9.13 15.02
CA SER A 93 -20.33 8.28 14.87
C SER A 93 -20.41 7.14 15.89
N VAL A 94 -21.21 6.12 15.58
CA VAL A 94 -21.33 4.91 16.39
C VAL A 94 -19.93 4.31 16.54
N THR A 95 -19.48 4.17 17.79
CA THR A 95 -18.11 3.71 18.09
C THR A 95 -17.90 2.28 17.57
N VAL A 96 -16.64 1.83 17.46
CA VAL A 96 -16.34 0.43 17.07
C VAL A 96 -16.99 -0.54 18.05
N ALA A 97 -16.98 -0.22 19.35
CA ALA A 97 -17.61 -1.00 20.40
C ALA A 97 -19.13 -1.09 20.22
N GLU A 98 -19.81 0.03 19.97
CA GLU A 98 -21.26 0.03 19.73
C GLU A 98 -21.61 -0.71 18.44
N ARG A 99 -20.80 -0.57 17.39
CA ARG A 99 -21.00 -1.30 16.12
C ARG A 99 -20.85 -2.80 16.31
N TYR A 100 -19.87 -3.23 17.10
CA TYR A 100 -19.68 -4.64 17.46
C TYR A 100 -20.83 -5.16 18.33
N ALA A 101 -21.26 -4.39 19.34
CA ALA A 101 -22.36 -4.75 20.22
C ALA A 101 -23.69 -4.97 19.48
N ARG A 102 -23.94 -4.24 18.39
CA ARG A 102 -25.11 -4.41 17.52
C ARG A 102 -25.05 -5.67 16.65
N ARG A 103 -23.90 -6.36 16.55
CA ARG A 103 -23.79 -7.58 15.75
C ARG A 103 -24.42 -8.78 16.46
N PRO A 104 -25.11 -9.67 15.73
CA PRO A 104 -25.61 -10.91 16.31
C PRO A 104 -24.47 -11.76 16.88
N ARG A 105 -24.75 -12.45 17.99
CA ARG A 105 -23.83 -13.50 18.48
C ARG A 105 -23.75 -14.64 17.49
N LEU A 106 -22.62 -15.35 17.49
CA LEU A 106 -22.44 -16.55 16.66
C LEU A 106 -23.52 -17.59 16.99
N ARG A 107 -24.30 -17.98 15.99
CA ARG A 107 -25.32 -19.04 16.10
C ARG A 107 -24.76 -20.32 15.51
N ARG A 108 -24.96 -21.44 16.20
CA ARG A 108 -24.61 -22.76 15.66
C ARG A 108 -25.27 -22.96 14.30
N ARG A 109 -24.53 -23.54 13.35
CA ARG A 109 -24.95 -23.84 11.97
C ARG A 109 -25.24 -22.61 11.09
N SER A 110 -25.00 -21.37 11.55
CA SER A 110 -25.05 -20.19 10.68
C SER A 110 -24.00 -20.27 9.57
N ALA A 111 -24.11 -19.41 8.56
CA ALA A 111 -23.12 -19.33 7.49
C ALA A 111 -21.71 -19.03 8.05
N VAL A 112 -21.62 -18.13 9.04
CA VAL A 112 -20.38 -17.79 9.73
C VAL A 112 -19.84 -18.98 10.51
N TRP A 113 -20.70 -19.68 11.25
CA TRP A 113 -20.29 -20.87 12.01
C TRP A 113 -19.79 -21.98 11.08
N ARG A 114 -20.49 -22.23 9.95
CA ARG A 114 -20.07 -23.22 8.95
C ARG A 114 -18.75 -22.84 8.29
N TYR A 115 -18.55 -21.58 7.92
CA TYR A 115 -17.27 -21.08 7.42
C TYR A 115 -16.15 -21.36 8.44
N LEU A 116 -16.36 -21.04 9.71
CA LEU A 116 -15.33 -21.24 10.73
C LEU A 116 -15.08 -22.72 11.07
N ALA A 117 -16.13 -23.52 11.21
CA ALA A 117 -16.02 -24.93 11.62
C ALA A 117 -15.62 -25.85 10.47
N ILE A 118 -16.14 -25.63 9.27
CA ILE A 118 -15.96 -26.52 8.12
C ILE A 118 -14.79 -26.05 7.26
N GLU A 119 -14.78 -24.78 6.83
CA GLU A 119 -13.73 -24.28 5.93
C GLU A 119 -12.44 -23.97 6.70
N ARG A 120 -12.55 -23.30 7.86
CA ARG A 120 -11.40 -22.95 8.72
C ARG A 120 -11.06 -24.01 9.77
N ARG A 121 -11.83 -25.11 9.82
CA ARG A 121 -11.59 -26.29 10.67
C ARG A 121 -11.44 -25.96 12.17
N LEU A 122 -12.10 -24.90 12.65
CA LEU A 122 -12.10 -24.57 14.07
C LEU A 122 -12.99 -25.54 14.85
N LEU A 123 -12.46 -26.07 15.95
CA LEU A 123 -13.20 -26.97 16.83
C LEU A 123 -14.43 -26.28 17.41
N GLN A 124 -15.53 -27.01 17.52
CA GLN A 124 -16.77 -26.50 18.10
C GLN A 124 -16.58 -25.94 19.51
N ALA A 125 -15.77 -26.61 20.34
CA ALA A 125 -15.46 -26.14 21.69
C ALA A 125 -14.80 -24.75 21.69
N VAL A 126 -13.93 -24.46 20.72
CA VAL A 126 -13.28 -23.15 20.56
C VAL A 126 -14.29 -22.10 20.13
N LEU A 127 -15.19 -22.43 19.20
CA LEU A 127 -16.26 -21.51 18.76
C LEU A 127 -17.24 -21.19 19.89
N ASP A 128 -17.63 -22.18 20.68
CA ASP A 128 -18.52 -22.02 21.83
C ASP A 128 -17.82 -21.20 22.93
N ALA A 129 -16.52 -21.41 23.18
CA ALA A 129 -15.74 -20.59 24.10
C ALA A 129 -15.62 -19.13 23.62
N ALA A 130 -15.31 -18.92 22.33
CA ALA A 130 -15.20 -17.59 21.73
C ALA A 130 -16.54 -16.83 21.74
N ALA A 131 -17.65 -17.52 21.49
CA ALA A 131 -18.98 -16.95 21.58
C ALA A 131 -19.36 -16.59 23.03
N ARG A 132 -19.01 -17.44 24.01
CA ARG A 132 -19.23 -17.14 25.44
C ARG A 132 -18.41 -15.95 25.93
N ALA A 133 -17.15 -15.84 25.49
CA ALA A 133 -16.27 -14.73 25.80
C ALA A 133 -16.61 -13.44 25.00
N ASP A 134 -17.63 -13.50 24.15
CA ASP A 134 -18.04 -12.40 23.27
C ASP A 134 -16.89 -11.82 22.44
N VAL A 135 -15.90 -12.63 22.07
CA VAL A 135 -14.77 -12.23 21.20
C VAL A 135 -15.06 -12.49 19.72
N LEU A 136 -16.19 -13.14 19.42
CA LEU A 136 -16.61 -13.52 18.08
C LEU A 136 -18.11 -13.28 17.86
N ARG A 137 -18.44 -12.50 16.81
CA ARG A 137 -19.81 -12.23 16.37
C ARG A 137 -19.99 -12.40 14.86
N GLU A 138 -21.25 -12.50 14.45
CA GLU A 138 -21.62 -12.59 13.04
C GLU A 138 -21.66 -11.20 12.40
N GLY A 139 -21.15 -11.12 11.18
CA GLY A 139 -21.13 -9.94 10.35
C GLY A 139 -21.87 -10.13 9.02
N PRO A 140 -22.04 -9.03 8.26
CA PRO A 140 -22.66 -9.07 6.95
C PRO A 140 -21.98 -10.05 5.99
N HIS A 141 -22.75 -10.58 5.03
CA HIS A 141 -22.24 -11.47 3.98
C HIS A 141 -21.49 -12.72 4.50
N GLY A 142 -21.93 -13.27 5.65
CA GLY A 142 -21.31 -14.47 6.22
C GLY A 142 -19.92 -14.22 6.81
N SER A 143 -19.61 -12.97 7.17
CA SER A 143 -18.32 -12.65 7.80
C SER A 143 -18.31 -12.92 9.31
N ALA A 144 -17.18 -13.39 9.82
CA ALA A 144 -16.84 -13.49 11.24
C ALA A 144 -16.14 -12.20 11.68
N TRP A 145 -16.60 -11.61 12.78
CA TRP A 145 -16.05 -10.40 13.39
C TRP A 145 -15.38 -10.77 14.72
N PHE A 146 -14.06 -10.57 14.82
CA PHE A 146 -13.25 -10.88 15.98
C PHE A 146 -12.90 -9.60 16.73
N ALA A 147 -13.36 -9.47 17.98
CA ALA A 147 -13.12 -8.28 18.77
C ALA A 147 -11.75 -8.32 19.48
N HIS A 148 -11.01 -7.22 19.36
CA HIS A 148 -9.85 -6.91 20.17
C HIS A 148 -10.25 -5.90 21.24
N ARG A 149 -9.87 -6.18 22.49
CA ARG A 149 -10.22 -5.35 23.64
C ARG A 149 -9.00 -4.68 24.23
N GLY A 150 -9.17 -3.43 24.66
CA GLY A 150 -8.18 -2.70 25.44
C GLY A 150 -8.17 -3.12 26.91
N GLY A 151 -7.35 -2.45 27.72
CA GLY A 151 -7.22 -2.73 29.16
C GLY A 151 -8.50 -2.48 29.96
N ASP A 152 -9.43 -1.69 29.43
CA ASP A 152 -10.77 -1.42 29.98
C ASP A 152 -11.83 -2.44 29.52
N SER A 153 -11.42 -3.52 28.84
CA SER A 153 -12.31 -4.51 28.20
C SER A 153 -13.25 -3.95 27.13
N VAL A 154 -13.03 -2.70 26.69
CA VAL A 154 -13.78 -2.08 25.60
C VAL A 154 -13.20 -2.55 24.26
N VAL A 155 -14.08 -2.82 23.30
CA VAL A 155 -13.65 -3.23 21.95
C VAL A 155 -13.03 -2.02 21.25
N THR A 156 -11.72 -2.08 21.02
CA THR A 156 -10.94 -1.03 20.35
C THR A 156 -10.83 -1.28 18.86
N HIS A 157 -10.82 -2.56 18.45
CA HIS A 157 -10.65 -2.97 17.06
C HIS A 157 -11.41 -4.26 16.74
N VAL A 158 -11.74 -4.47 15.47
CA VAL A 158 -12.40 -5.70 14.99
C VAL A 158 -11.72 -6.19 13.72
N ASP A 159 -11.27 -7.44 13.74
CA ASP A 159 -10.82 -8.15 12.53
C ASP A 159 -11.99 -8.87 11.87
N VAL A 160 -12.10 -8.76 10.55
CA VAL A 160 -13.20 -9.36 9.79
C VAL A 160 -12.65 -10.42 8.83
N ARG A 161 -13.24 -11.62 8.84
CA ARG A 161 -12.91 -12.72 7.92
C ARG A 161 -14.18 -13.31 7.34
N GLY A 162 -14.17 -13.79 6.10
CA GLY A 162 -15.33 -14.46 5.53
C GLY A 162 -14.99 -15.17 4.23
N PRO A 163 -15.91 -16.00 3.71
CA PRO A 163 -15.68 -16.79 2.51
C PRO A 163 -15.42 -15.94 1.25
N THR A 164 -15.92 -14.70 1.22
CA THR A 164 -15.69 -13.73 0.12
C THR A 164 -14.52 -12.78 0.36
N TYR A 165 -13.77 -12.94 1.46
CA TYR A 165 -12.58 -12.13 1.74
C TYR A 165 -11.38 -12.65 0.92
N GLY A 166 -11.38 -12.29 -0.37
CA GLY A 166 -10.37 -12.76 -1.34
C GLY A 166 -10.46 -12.15 -2.73
N SER A 167 -11.42 -11.27 -3.01
CA SER A 167 -11.45 -10.52 -4.28
C SER A 167 -10.90 -9.12 -4.04
N GLY A 168 -9.65 -8.90 -4.43
CA GLY A 168 -8.98 -7.60 -4.39
C GLY A 168 -9.60 -6.57 -5.35
N ALA A 169 -10.83 -6.15 -5.10
CA ALA A 169 -11.43 -4.99 -5.75
C ALA A 169 -10.93 -3.74 -5.03
N ASN A 170 -9.70 -3.28 -5.35
CA ASN A 170 -9.36 -1.85 -5.43
C ASN A 170 -7.88 -1.52 -5.71
N PHE A 171 -6.96 -2.46 -5.95
CA PHE A 171 -5.53 -2.08 -6.03
C PHE A 171 -4.68 -2.71 -7.13
N ARG A 172 -5.28 -3.37 -8.13
CA ARG A 172 -4.50 -3.99 -9.23
C ARG A 172 -4.52 -3.27 -10.58
N ASN A 173 -5.36 -2.26 -10.78
CA ASN A 173 -5.53 -1.68 -12.13
C ASN A 173 -4.85 -0.32 -12.39
N GLN A 174 -3.98 0.17 -11.50
CA GLN A 174 -3.23 1.43 -11.71
C GLN A 174 -1.75 1.22 -12.08
N ARG A 175 -1.31 -0.03 -12.28
CA ARG A 175 0.11 -0.37 -12.45
C ARG A 175 0.64 -0.22 -13.89
N ASN A 176 -0.23 -0.05 -14.89
CA ASN A 176 0.17 -0.04 -16.30
C ASN A 176 0.38 1.37 -16.88
N GLU A 177 -0.09 2.44 -16.24
CA GLU A 177 0.01 3.82 -16.77
C GLU A 177 1.26 4.59 -16.31
N LEU A 178 1.96 4.11 -15.27
CA LEU A 178 3.19 4.74 -14.75
C LEU A 178 4.45 4.41 -15.60
N MET A 179 4.31 3.63 -16.66
CA MET A 179 5.41 2.89 -17.32
C MET A 179 6.24 3.71 -18.32
N GLY A 180 5.76 4.87 -18.75
CA GLY A 180 6.57 5.84 -19.51
C GLY A 180 7.36 6.81 -18.64
N SER A 181 7.28 6.69 -17.31
CA SER A 181 7.70 7.73 -16.38
C SER A 181 9.19 7.67 -16.02
N LEU A 182 9.83 6.50 -16.01
CA LEU A 182 11.21 6.39 -15.51
C LEU A 182 12.25 7.08 -16.42
N SER A 183 12.15 6.90 -17.73
CA SER A 183 13.01 7.63 -18.68
C SER A 183 12.76 9.14 -18.64
N ARG A 184 11.51 9.58 -18.41
CA ARG A 184 11.15 11.01 -18.28
C ARG A 184 11.56 11.63 -16.94
N LEU A 185 11.44 10.89 -15.83
CA LEU A 185 11.91 11.24 -14.49
C LEU A 185 13.43 11.50 -14.51
N MET A 186 14.17 10.59 -15.15
CA MET A 186 15.62 10.70 -15.27
C MET A 186 16.06 11.75 -16.31
N GLN A 187 15.28 11.99 -17.38
CA GLN A 187 15.60 12.98 -18.43
C GLN A 187 15.21 14.43 -18.08
N ARG A 188 14.16 14.67 -17.27
CA ARG A 188 13.72 16.03 -16.91
C ARG A 188 14.12 16.49 -15.50
N GLU A 189 14.30 15.61 -14.52
CA GLU A 189 14.15 16.05 -13.12
C GLU A 189 15.17 15.49 -12.12
N LEU A 190 16.41 15.26 -12.53
CA LEU A 190 17.55 15.06 -11.61
C LEU A 190 18.59 16.20 -11.66
N HIS A 191 18.29 17.30 -12.36
CA HIS A 191 19.12 18.52 -12.37
C HIS A 191 18.48 19.74 -11.69
N SER A 192 17.16 19.79 -11.47
CA SER A 192 16.47 21.04 -11.06
C SER A 192 15.72 20.98 -9.72
N ARG A 193 14.99 19.91 -9.38
CA ARG A 193 14.02 19.96 -8.25
C ARG A 193 14.49 19.55 -6.86
N PHE A 194 15.68 18.97 -6.70
CA PHE A 194 16.19 18.64 -5.36
C PHE A 194 16.93 19.80 -4.67
N ARG A 195 16.93 21.01 -5.25
CA ARG A 195 17.55 22.21 -4.65
C ARG A 195 16.55 23.23 -4.07
N ALA A 196 15.24 23.04 -4.20
CA ALA A 196 14.25 24.10 -3.92
C ALA A 196 13.24 23.81 -2.81
N ARG A 197 13.40 22.75 -2.01
CA ARG A 197 12.47 22.44 -0.90
C ARG A 197 13.11 22.45 0.49
N PHE A 198 14.05 23.38 0.71
CA PHE A 198 14.55 23.79 2.05
C PHE A 198 14.75 25.32 2.11
N CYS A 199 13.78 26.08 1.62
CA CYS A 199 13.53 27.45 2.08
C CYS A 199 12.03 27.56 2.43
N LEU A 200 11.70 27.07 3.62
CA LEU A 200 10.97 27.74 4.69
C LEU A 200 11.13 26.89 5.95
#